data_AF-A0A8I0BAL4-F1
#
_entry.id   AF-A0A8I0BAL4-F1
#
_cell.length_a   1.000
_cell.length_b   1.000
_cell.length_c   1.000
_cell.angle_alpha   90.00
_cell.angle_beta   90.00
_cell.angle_gamma   90.00
#
_symmetry.space_group_name_H-M   'P 1'
#
loop_
_entity.id
_entity.type
_entity.pdbx_description
1 polymer ?
#
loop_
_entity_poly.entity_id
_entity_poly.type
_entity_poly.pdbx_seq_one_letter_code
_entity_poly.pdbx_strand_id
1 'polypeptide(L)'
;MTFLHTLPEKFKSFLWSRSENALGRHQIIVYLLHSALVFTVITAQLLGGGGSQEVLPRVMSGIHLGACLIALLLYLKRRIALPVAFSIVTLVAQATIACRFAYFAETRPDHFLQLILLNQVTSILAIVFLVMSFVKYTPFVVAAISLTTYGSVAKYLGEPSLWNVFIFFILVEGLLCLLGELLRRNVRNVQTENSALQHRESTLMRAIRLNPAEVEGYLRMSRTSDPTEEDVDRLFEMLTPVSQQNLINAVRIHLKQHLMDDCDLEEIFPCLTKSEIQVAKLILEGKKRSEMALLLGKTGNNIDVVRTHIRNKLGVQKEEDLQRFLKERVMEAKNNKRRKSEGKKKQMLPSLQILS
;
A
#
# COMPACT_ATOMS: atom_id res chain seq x y z
N MET A 1 -7.91 -14.26 -5.72
CA MET A 1 -7.13 -14.54 -4.49
C MET A 1 -7.42 -15.94 -3.90
N THR A 2 -8.39 -16.69 -4.43
CA THR A 2 -8.91 -17.97 -3.90
C THR A 2 -8.07 -19.21 -4.24
N PHE A 3 -7.23 -19.16 -5.28
CA PHE A 3 -6.47 -20.33 -5.77
C PHE A 3 -5.23 -20.70 -4.91
N LEU A 4 -4.76 -19.78 -4.06
CA LEU A 4 -3.58 -20.04 -3.20
C LEU A 4 -3.90 -20.88 -1.96
N HIS A 5 -5.18 -21.01 -1.59
CA HIS A 5 -5.60 -21.72 -0.38
C HIS A 5 -5.62 -23.24 -0.53
N THR A 6 -5.65 -23.75 -1.76
CA THR A 6 -5.70 -25.19 -2.08
C THR A 6 -4.33 -25.78 -2.43
N LEU A 7 -3.27 -24.99 -2.40
CA LEU A 7 -1.92 -25.44 -2.74
C LEU A 7 -1.26 -26.17 -1.56
N PRO A 8 -0.50 -27.26 -1.81
CA PRO A 8 0.25 -27.94 -0.76
C PRO A 8 1.21 -26.98 -0.02
N GLU A 9 1.31 -27.10 1.31
CA GLU A 9 2.15 -26.22 2.14
C GLU A 9 3.63 -26.17 1.71
N LYS A 10 4.16 -27.28 1.17
CA LYS A 10 5.51 -27.32 0.57
C LYS A 10 5.64 -26.41 -0.66
N PHE A 11 4.60 -26.30 -1.47
CA PHE A 11 4.59 -25.45 -2.66
C PHE A 11 4.43 -23.97 -2.28
N LYS A 12 3.58 -23.69 -1.28
CA LYS A 12 3.44 -22.36 -0.72
C LYS A 12 4.76 -21.87 -0.14
N SER A 13 5.40 -22.63 0.75
CA SER A 13 6.72 -22.28 1.30
C SER A 13 7.78 -22.07 0.20
N PHE A 14 7.80 -22.90 -0.86
CA PHE A 14 8.65 -22.65 -2.02
C PHE A 14 8.40 -21.29 -2.67
N LEU A 15 7.14 -20.95 -3.00
CA LEU A 15 6.80 -19.67 -3.63
C LEU A 15 7.19 -18.47 -2.77
N TRP A 16 6.92 -18.54 -1.47
CA TRP A 16 7.28 -17.48 -0.52
C TRP A 16 8.79 -17.33 -0.35
N SER A 17 9.56 -18.42 -0.42
CA SER A 17 11.03 -18.36 -0.39
C SER A 17 11.67 -17.72 -1.64
N ARG A 18 10.90 -17.59 -2.73
CA ARG A 18 11.36 -17.14 -4.05
C ARG A 18 10.83 -15.76 -4.45
N SER A 19 9.73 -15.29 -3.86
CA SER A 19 9.19 -13.95 -4.11
C SER A 19 8.36 -13.44 -2.95
N GLU A 20 8.72 -12.26 -2.45
CA GLU A 20 7.99 -11.52 -1.41
C GLU A 20 6.68 -10.93 -1.95
N ASN A 21 6.66 -10.56 -3.24
CA ASN A 21 5.50 -9.94 -3.89
C ASN A 21 4.58 -10.95 -4.58
N ALA A 22 3.27 -10.67 -4.57
CA ALA A 22 2.26 -11.49 -5.21
C ALA A 22 2.50 -11.64 -6.73
N LEU A 23 2.98 -10.57 -7.37
CA LEU A 23 3.35 -10.55 -8.77
C LEU A 23 4.45 -11.56 -9.11
N GLY A 24 5.55 -11.56 -8.34
CA GLY A 24 6.65 -12.50 -8.59
C GLY A 24 6.21 -13.94 -8.35
N ARG A 25 5.33 -14.20 -7.36
CA ARG A 25 4.72 -15.54 -7.17
C ARG A 25 3.90 -15.98 -8.38
N HIS A 26 3.09 -15.08 -8.96
CA HIS A 26 2.34 -15.37 -10.18
C HIS A 26 3.28 -15.74 -11.35
N GLN A 27 4.33 -14.96 -11.59
CA GLN A 27 5.31 -15.24 -12.64
C GLN A 27 5.98 -16.61 -12.47
N ILE A 28 6.28 -17.01 -11.23
CA ILE A 28 6.83 -18.34 -10.92
C ILE A 28 5.84 -19.44 -11.29
N ILE A 29 4.57 -19.30 -10.92
CA ILE A 29 3.53 -20.28 -11.24
C ILE A 29 3.39 -20.43 -12.76
N VAL A 30 3.32 -19.32 -13.50
CA VAL A 30 3.20 -19.33 -14.97
C VAL A 30 4.41 -19.99 -15.62
N TYR A 31 5.63 -19.71 -15.13
CA TYR A 31 6.85 -20.32 -15.67
C TYR A 31 6.93 -21.82 -15.40
N LEU A 32 6.54 -22.28 -14.21
CA LEU A 32 6.48 -23.70 -13.88
C LEU A 32 5.42 -24.42 -14.72
N LEU A 33 4.25 -23.81 -14.91
CA LEU A 33 3.19 -24.35 -15.76
C LEU A 33 3.66 -24.48 -17.21
N HIS A 34 4.32 -23.46 -17.75
CA HIS A 34 4.92 -23.52 -19.07
C HIS A 34 5.95 -24.64 -19.18
N SER A 35 6.85 -24.75 -18.21
CA SER A 35 7.89 -25.78 -18.21
C SER A 35 7.30 -27.18 -18.17
N ALA A 36 6.25 -27.39 -17.37
CA ALA A 36 5.51 -28.65 -17.34
C ALA A 36 4.82 -28.94 -18.67
N LEU A 37 4.19 -27.94 -19.28
CA LEU A 37 3.54 -28.08 -20.58
C LEU A 37 4.52 -28.42 -21.70
N VAL A 38 5.67 -27.74 -21.77
CA VAL A 38 6.72 -28.04 -22.75
C VAL A 38 7.23 -29.47 -22.56
N PHE A 39 7.46 -29.88 -21.31
CA PHE A 39 7.87 -31.24 -21.00
C PHE A 39 6.84 -32.27 -21.46
N THR A 40 5.55 -32.10 -21.13
CA THR A 40 4.51 -33.06 -21.49
C THR A 40 4.28 -33.13 -23.00
N VAL A 41 4.16 -31.98 -23.67
CA VAL A 41 3.90 -31.90 -25.12
C VAL A 41 5.08 -32.48 -25.90
N ILE A 42 6.32 -32.11 -25.58
CA ILE A 42 7.48 -32.63 -26.32
C ILE A 42 7.70 -34.12 -26.04
N THR A 43 7.50 -34.58 -24.80
CA THR A 43 7.58 -36.02 -24.49
C THR A 43 6.56 -36.81 -25.30
N ALA A 44 5.32 -36.31 -25.41
CA ALA A 44 4.31 -36.92 -26.27
C ALA A 44 4.77 -36.97 -27.74
N GLN A 45 5.30 -35.88 -28.29
CA GLN A 45 5.81 -35.84 -29.67
C GLN A 45 6.93 -36.85 -29.92
N LEU A 46 7.86 -37.00 -28.96
CA LEU A 46 8.97 -37.95 -29.04
C LEU A 46 8.50 -39.41 -28.98
N LEU A 47 7.39 -39.70 -28.29
CA LEU A 47 6.75 -41.01 -28.22
C LEU A 47 5.83 -41.32 -29.42
N GLY A 48 5.79 -40.45 -30.43
CA GLY A 48 4.92 -40.61 -31.60
C GLY A 48 3.56 -39.91 -31.48
N GLY A 49 3.28 -39.28 -30.35
CA GLY A 49 2.05 -38.54 -30.09
C GLY A 49 2.07 -37.13 -30.67
N GLY A 50 1.63 -36.98 -31.92
CA GLY A 50 1.55 -35.71 -32.62
C GLY A 50 2.92 -35.15 -33.05
N GLY A 51 2.92 -34.30 -34.08
CA GLY A 51 4.16 -33.75 -34.66
C GLY A 51 4.85 -34.69 -35.66
N SER A 52 5.91 -34.19 -36.29
CA SER A 52 6.64 -34.91 -37.33
C SER A 52 7.60 -35.95 -36.72
N GLN A 53 7.61 -37.15 -37.30
CA GLN A 53 8.50 -38.24 -36.91
C GLN A 53 9.82 -38.26 -37.69
N GLU A 54 10.02 -37.27 -38.55
CA GLU A 54 11.27 -37.03 -39.26
C GLU A 54 12.42 -36.68 -38.29
N VAL A 55 13.63 -37.04 -38.68
CA VAL A 55 14.83 -36.90 -37.83
C VAL A 55 15.04 -35.44 -37.41
N LEU A 56 14.99 -34.49 -38.34
CA LEU A 56 15.31 -33.09 -38.05
C LEU A 56 14.28 -32.43 -37.09
N PRO A 57 12.95 -32.48 -37.32
CA PRO A 57 11.96 -31.99 -36.37
C PRO A 57 12.08 -32.62 -34.98
N ARG A 58 12.39 -33.92 -34.90
CA ARG A 58 12.58 -34.64 -33.63
C ARG A 58 13.79 -34.12 -32.85
N VAL A 59 14.92 -33.90 -33.52
CA VAL A 59 16.12 -33.28 -32.92
C VAL A 59 15.80 -31.86 -32.41
N MET A 60 15.07 -31.06 -33.20
CA MET A 60 14.63 -29.71 -32.80
C MET A 60 13.73 -29.72 -31.55
N SER A 61 12.85 -30.73 -31.42
CA SER A 61 12.07 -30.95 -30.19
C SER A 61 12.98 -31.23 -29.00
N GLY A 62 14.00 -32.08 -29.18
CA GLY A 62 15.00 -32.36 -28.15
C GLY A 62 15.78 -31.12 -27.72
N ILE A 63 16.19 -30.27 -28.67
CA ILE A 63 16.88 -28.99 -28.38
C ILE A 63 15.99 -28.07 -27.54
N HIS A 64 14.72 -27.90 -27.92
CA HIS A 64 13.79 -27.06 -27.17
C HIS A 64 13.55 -27.61 -25.75
N LEU A 65 13.34 -28.91 -25.60
CA LEU A 65 13.19 -29.55 -24.29
C LEU A 65 14.45 -29.39 -23.42
N GLY A 66 15.63 -29.62 -24.00
CA GLY A 66 16.91 -29.43 -23.33
C GLY A 66 17.08 -28.00 -22.84
N ALA A 67 16.80 -27.00 -23.69
CA ALA A 67 16.84 -25.59 -23.30
C ALA A 67 15.86 -25.28 -22.16
N CYS A 68 14.65 -25.85 -22.20
CA CYS A 68 13.65 -25.69 -21.13
C CYS A 68 14.15 -26.25 -19.79
N LEU A 69 14.68 -27.48 -19.79
CA LEU A 69 15.20 -28.12 -18.58
C LEU A 69 16.43 -27.40 -18.02
N ILE A 70 17.36 -26.99 -18.88
CA ILE A 70 18.56 -26.24 -18.49
C ILE A 70 18.17 -24.88 -17.89
N ALA A 71 17.27 -24.13 -18.55
CA ALA A 71 16.80 -22.85 -18.03
C ALA A 71 16.08 -23.01 -16.68
N LEU A 72 15.24 -24.04 -16.53
CA LEU A 72 14.56 -24.34 -15.28
C LEU A 72 15.57 -24.66 -14.18
N LEU A 73 16.58 -25.50 -14.45
CA LEU A 73 17.64 -25.83 -13.50
C LEU A 73 18.44 -24.60 -13.08
N LEU A 74 18.83 -23.75 -14.04
CA LEU A 74 19.55 -22.50 -13.76
C LEU A 74 18.71 -21.54 -12.91
N TYR A 75 17.41 -21.44 -13.19
CA TYR A 75 16.48 -20.65 -12.38
C TYR A 75 16.34 -21.22 -10.95
N LEU A 76 16.16 -22.53 -10.81
CA LEU A 76 16.06 -23.20 -9.51
C LEU A 76 17.34 -23.01 -8.69
N LYS A 77 18.52 -23.05 -9.33
CA LYS A 77 19.83 -22.73 -8.72
C LYS A 77 20.09 -21.23 -8.51
N ARG A 78 19.11 -20.36 -8.77
CA ARG A 78 19.21 -18.89 -8.64
C ARG A 78 20.33 -18.27 -9.50
N ARG A 79 20.73 -18.91 -10.59
CA ARG A 79 21.78 -18.43 -11.50
C ARG A 79 21.26 -17.41 -12.51
N ILE A 80 19.98 -17.50 -12.88
CA ILE A 80 19.33 -16.58 -13.82
C ILE A 80 17.99 -16.08 -13.27
N ALA A 81 17.63 -14.86 -13.66
CA ALA A 81 16.33 -14.28 -13.33
C ALA A 81 15.21 -14.97 -14.14
N LEU A 82 14.00 -15.02 -13.58
CA LEU A 82 12.85 -15.67 -14.21
C LEU A 82 12.52 -15.12 -15.61
N PRO A 83 12.46 -13.79 -15.84
CA PRO A 83 12.19 -13.27 -17.19
C PRO A 83 13.25 -13.71 -18.19
N VAL A 84 14.52 -13.81 -17.77
CA VAL A 84 15.63 -14.25 -18.63
C VAL A 84 15.49 -15.73 -18.98
N ALA A 85 15.22 -16.58 -17.99
CA ALA A 85 14.97 -18.00 -18.22
C ALA A 85 13.84 -18.20 -19.24
N PHE A 86 12.76 -17.43 -19.09
CA PHE A 86 11.61 -17.55 -19.94
C PHE A 86 11.84 -17.05 -21.37
N SER A 87 12.56 -15.94 -21.50
CA SER A 87 12.94 -15.39 -22.80
C SER A 87 13.87 -16.34 -23.57
N ILE A 88 14.84 -16.96 -22.90
CA ILE A 88 15.76 -17.91 -23.56
C ILE A 88 14.99 -19.10 -24.13
N VAL A 89 14.12 -19.72 -23.33
CA VAL A 89 13.37 -20.91 -23.76
C VAL A 89 12.47 -20.59 -24.95
N THR A 90 11.75 -19.48 -24.89
CA THR A 90 10.83 -19.08 -25.98
C THR A 90 11.55 -18.64 -27.25
N LEU A 91 12.72 -17.99 -27.15
CA LEU A 91 13.54 -17.67 -28.31
C LEU A 91 14.14 -18.92 -28.97
N VAL A 92 14.60 -19.89 -28.17
CA VAL A 92 15.03 -21.20 -28.69
C VAL A 92 13.85 -21.90 -29.38
N ALA A 93 12.67 -21.91 -28.77
CA ALA A 93 11.46 -22.47 -29.37
C ALA A 93 11.17 -21.82 -30.74
N GLN A 94 11.20 -20.49 -30.84
CA GLN A 94 10.98 -19.78 -32.10
C GLN A 94 12.03 -20.09 -33.16
N ALA A 95 13.31 -20.18 -32.79
CA ALA A 95 14.36 -20.59 -33.71
C ALA A 95 14.11 -22.01 -34.24
N THR A 96 13.72 -22.95 -33.36
CA THR A 96 13.39 -24.32 -33.77
C THR A 96 12.17 -24.39 -34.69
N ILE A 97 11.14 -23.57 -34.44
CA ILE A 97 9.94 -23.46 -35.29
C ILE A 97 10.31 -22.88 -36.65
N ALA A 98 11.16 -21.85 -36.70
CA ALA A 98 11.62 -21.27 -37.94
C ALA A 98 12.38 -22.27 -38.81
N CYS A 99 13.29 -23.04 -38.21
CA CYS A 99 13.99 -24.12 -38.91
C CYS A 99 13.03 -25.22 -39.40
N ARG A 100 12.00 -25.55 -38.61
CA ARG A 100 10.98 -26.53 -39.03
C ARG A 100 10.18 -26.06 -40.22
N PHE A 101 9.78 -24.78 -40.25
CA PHE A 101 9.05 -24.24 -41.39
C PHE A 101 9.87 -24.33 -42.68
N ALA A 102 11.16 -23.97 -42.63
CA ALA A 102 12.06 -24.14 -43.77
C ALA A 102 12.14 -25.61 -44.21
N TYR A 103 12.29 -26.54 -43.27
CA TYR A 103 12.31 -27.98 -43.57
C TYR A 103 11.02 -28.51 -44.18
N PHE A 104 9.86 -28.13 -43.63
CA PHE A 104 8.56 -28.57 -44.13
C PHE A 104 8.22 -27.97 -45.49
N ALA A 105 8.69 -26.75 -45.77
CA ALA A 105 8.53 -26.12 -47.06
C ALA A 105 9.27 -26.87 -48.18
N GLU A 106 10.45 -27.39 -47.87
CA GLU A 106 11.33 -28.09 -48.81
C GLU A 106 10.97 -29.57 -48.95
N THR A 107 10.90 -30.29 -47.82
CA THR A 107 10.76 -31.76 -47.81
C THR A 107 9.32 -32.20 -48.03
N ARG A 108 8.35 -31.36 -47.65
CA ARG A 108 6.90 -31.60 -47.80
C ARG A 108 6.45 -32.99 -47.33
N PRO A 109 6.74 -33.37 -46.06
CA PRO A 109 6.27 -34.64 -45.51
C PRO A 109 4.74 -34.72 -45.48
N ASP A 110 4.20 -35.92 -45.23
CA ASP A 110 2.76 -36.10 -45.09
C ASP A 110 2.17 -35.12 -44.07
N HIS A 111 1.06 -34.49 -44.45
CA HIS A 111 0.38 -33.48 -43.64
C HIS A 111 1.24 -32.24 -43.27
N PHE A 112 2.25 -31.89 -44.07
CA PHE A 112 3.13 -30.72 -43.80
C PHE A 112 2.37 -29.41 -43.52
N LEU A 113 1.24 -29.16 -44.19
CA LEU A 113 0.39 -27.99 -43.91
C LEU A 113 -0.14 -27.98 -42.47
N GLN A 114 -0.60 -29.13 -41.97
CA GLN A 114 -1.06 -29.25 -40.57
C GLN A 114 0.10 -29.08 -39.59
N LEU A 115 1.30 -29.58 -39.93
CA LEU A 115 2.51 -29.40 -39.13
C LEU A 115 2.94 -27.92 -39.05
N ILE A 116 2.83 -27.17 -40.15
CA ILE A 116 3.08 -25.73 -40.17
C ILE A 116 2.08 -25.01 -39.25
N LEU A 117 0.78 -25.27 -39.41
CA LEU A 117 -0.26 -24.65 -38.58
C LEU A 117 -0.11 -25.00 -37.10
N LEU A 118 0.23 -26.25 -36.76
CA LEU A 118 0.44 -26.68 -35.38
C LEU A 118 1.62 -25.95 -34.71
N ASN A 119 2.73 -25.79 -35.43
CA ASN A 119 3.88 -25.02 -34.93
C ASN A 119 3.53 -23.51 -34.85
N GLN A 120 2.68 -22.98 -35.73
CA GLN A 120 2.19 -21.60 -35.61
C GLN A 120 1.34 -21.39 -34.36
N VAL A 121 0.43 -22.32 -34.05
CA VAL A 121 -0.34 -22.29 -32.79
C VAL A 121 0.58 -22.37 -31.57
N THR A 122 1.68 -23.12 -31.66
CA THR A 122 2.72 -23.17 -30.62
C THR A 122 3.39 -21.81 -30.42
N SER A 123 3.65 -21.05 -31.49
CA SER A 123 4.16 -19.68 -31.40
C SER A 123 3.21 -18.73 -30.68
N ILE A 124 1.91 -18.79 -30.99
CA ILE A 124 0.88 -18.00 -30.30
C ILE A 124 0.87 -18.32 -28.81
N LEU A 125 0.90 -19.61 -28.46
CA LEU A 125 0.91 -20.05 -27.06
C LEU A 125 2.15 -19.54 -26.31
N ALA A 126 3.32 -19.52 -26.95
CA ALA A 126 4.53 -18.94 -26.37
C ALA A 126 4.37 -17.45 -26.05
N ILE A 127 3.71 -16.68 -26.94
CA ILE A 127 3.41 -15.26 -26.72
C ILE A 127 2.47 -15.09 -25.52
N VAL A 128 1.38 -15.88 -25.45
CA VAL A 128 0.43 -15.86 -24.32
C VAL A 128 1.16 -16.04 -22.99
N PHE A 129 2.05 -17.03 -22.93
CA PHE A 129 2.85 -17.31 -21.74
C PHE A 129 3.77 -16.13 -21.35
N LEU A 130 4.50 -15.54 -22.31
CA LEU A 130 5.35 -14.37 -22.07
C LEU A 130 4.54 -13.15 -21.57
N VAL A 131 3.36 -12.93 -22.16
CA VAL A 131 2.42 -11.86 -21.77
C VAL A 131 1.91 -12.07 -20.34
N MET A 132 1.49 -13.28 -20.00
CA MET A 132 1.04 -13.64 -18.65
C MET A 132 2.15 -13.45 -17.60
N SER A 133 3.41 -13.58 -17.99
CA SER A 133 4.56 -13.31 -17.11
C SER A 133 5.05 -11.86 -17.15
N PHE A 134 4.34 -10.96 -17.84
CA PHE A 134 4.65 -9.53 -17.96
C PHE A 134 6.09 -9.25 -18.47
N VAL A 135 6.59 -10.11 -19.35
CA VAL A 135 7.91 -9.93 -19.97
C VAL A 135 7.88 -8.74 -20.92
N LYS A 136 8.93 -7.91 -20.89
CA LYS A 136 8.96 -6.59 -21.54
C LYS A 136 8.92 -6.64 -23.08
N TYR A 137 10.03 -7.06 -23.69
CA TYR A 137 10.21 -6.93 -25.14
C TYR A 137 10.12 -8.25 -25.89
N THR A 138 10.36 -9.38 -25.21
CA THR A 138 10.38 -10.70 -25.83
C THR A 138 9.09 -11.08 -26.58
N PRO A 139 7.86 -10.78 -26.10
CA PRO A 139 6.65 -11.07 -26.87
C PRO A 139 6.67 -10.47 -28.28
N PHE A 140 7.11 -9.21 -28.41
CA PHE A 140 7.18 -8.51 -29.69
C PHE A 140 8.24 -9.12 -30.63
N VAL A 141 9.39 -9.51 -30.07
CA VAL A 141 10.45 -10.17 -30.84
C VAL A 141 9.99 -11.53 -31.34
N VAL A 142 9.35 -12.32 -30.47
CA VAL A 142 8.79 -13.63 -30.81
C VAL A 142 7.70 -13.51 -31.88
N ALA A 143 6.79 -12.54 -31.75
CA ALA A 143 5.75 -12.29 -32.75
C ALA A 143 6.32 -11.86 -34.10
N ALA A 144 7.33 -10.98 -34.12
CA ALA A 144 7.99 -10.59 -35.35
C ALA A 144 8.63 -11.80 -36.06
N ILE A 145 9.39 -12.61 -35.33
CA ILE A 145 10.00 -13.84 -35.88
C ILE A 145 8.92 -14.81 -36.39
N SER A 146 7.87 -15.04 -35.59
CA SER A 146 6.74 -15.91 -35.92
C SER A 146 6.07 -15.49 -37.23
N LEU A 147 5.62 -14.24 -37.32
CA LEU A 147 4.91 -13.70 -38.49
C LEU A 147 5.80 -13.63 -39.73
N THR A 148 7.06 -13.23 -39.60
CA THR A 148 7.99 -13.18 -40.74
C THR A 148 8.27 -14.60 -41.26
N THR A 149 8.49 -15.56 -40.37
CA THR A 149 8.80 -16.94 -40.78
C THR A 149 7.57 -17.59 -41.43
N TYR A 150 6.40 -17.51 -40.79
CA TYR A 150 5.16 -18.02 -41.36
C TYR A 150 4.84 -17.37 -42.71
N GLY A 151 4.95 -16.03 -42.75
CA GLY A 151 4.67 -15.24 -43.95
C GLY A 151 5.55 -15.63 -45.13
N SER A 152 6.85 -15.83 -44.86
CA SER A 152 7.82 -16.24 -45.88
C SER A 152 7.52 -17.63 -46.43
N VAL A 153 7.20 -18.59 -45.55
CA VAL A 153 6.88 -19.97 -45.96
C VAL A 153 5.56 -20.08 -46.69
N ALA A 154 4.52 -19.37 -46.24
CA ALA A 154 3.24 -19.37 -46.91
C ALA A 154 3.32 -18.73 -48.31
N LYS A 155 4.13 -17.66 -48.47
CA LYS A 155 4.43 -17.08 -49.78
C LYS A 155 5.23 -18.04 -50.68
N TYR A 156 6.25 -18.71 -50.13
CA TYR A 156 7.08 -19.66 -50.89
C TYR A 156 6.30 -20.87 -51.39
N LEU A 157 5.42 -21.43 -50.55
CA LEU A 157 4.61 -22.58 -50.90
C LEU A 157 3.50 -22.25 -51.90
N GLY A 158 3.04 -20.99 -51.95
CA GLY A 158 1.94 -20.58 -52.83
C GLY A 158 0.58 -21.18 -52.46
N GLU A 159 0.46 -21.75 -51.26
CA GLU A 159 -0.72 -22.48 -50.80
C GLU A 159 -1.80 -21.53 -50.26
N PRO A 160 -3.00 -21.47 -50.87
CA PRO A 160 -4.06 -20.55 -50.46
C PRO A 160 -4.51 -20.78 -49.00
N SER A 161 -4.46 -22.03 -48.54
CA SER A 161 -4.84 -22.39 -47.18
C SER A 161 -4.01 -21.67 -46.11
N LEU A 162 -2.69 -21.53 -46.33
CA LEU A 162 -1.79 -20.83 -45.42
C LEU A 162 -1.94 -19.31 -45.52
N TRP A 163 -2.19 -18.80 -46.72
CA TRP A 163 -2.33 -17.36 -46.96
C TRP A 163 -3.62 -16.78 -46.41
N ASN A 164 -4.72 -17.52 -46.55
CA ASN A 164 -6.04 -17.10 -46.05
C ASN A 164 -6.06 -16.92 -44.52
N VAL A 165 -5.28 -17.70 -43.78
CA VAL A 165 -5.20 -17.59 -42.31
C VAL A 165 -4.09 -16.65 -41.83
N PHE A 166 -3.23 -16.14 -42.72
CA PHE A 166 -2.10 -15.30 -42.30
C PHE A 166 -2.56 -14.00 -41.62
N ILE A 167 -3.60 -13.37 -42.17
CA ILE A 167 -4.15 -12.14 -41.59
C ILE A 167 -4.71 -12.38 -40.19
N PHE A 168 -5.28 -13.55 -39.93
CA PHE A 168 -5.73 -13.93 -38.60
C PHE A 168 -4.55 -14.00 -37.61
N PHE A 169 -3.41 -14.56 -38.00
CA PHE A 169 -2.23 -14.59 -37.14
C PHE A 169 -1.64 -13.20 -36.87
N ILE A 170 -1.59 -12.32 -37.87
CA ILE A 170 -1.17 -10.92 -37.68
C ILE A 170 -2.06 -10.24 -36.63
N LEU A 171 -3.38 -10.38 -36.75
CA LEU A 171 -4.33 -9.77 -35.82
C LEU A 171 -4.21 -10.33 -34.41
N VAL A 172 -4.16 -11.65 -34.26
CA VAL A 172 -4.09 -12.32 -32.95
C VAL A 172 -2.77 -12.02 -32.25
N GLU A 173 -1.63 -12.19 -32.91
CA GLU A 173 -0.32 -11.94 -32.30
C GLU A 173 -0.12 -10.44 -32.00
N GLY A 174 -0.59 -9.55 -32.90
CA GLY A 174 -0.58 -8.11 -32.68
C GLY A 174 -1.41 -7.71 -31.46
N LEU A 175 -2.63 -8.24 -31.33
CA LEU A 175 -3.50 -8.00 -30.18
C LEU A 175 -2.88 -8.53 -28.89
N LEU A 176 -2.33 -9.74 -28.89
CA LEU A 176 -1.66 -10.31 -27.72
C LEU A 176 -0.48 -9.46 -27.25
N CYS A 177 0.33 -8.96 -28.18
CA CYS A 177 1.44 -8.07 -27.84
C CYS A 177 0.96 -6.73 -27.27
N LEU A 178 -0.08 -6.13 -27.87
CA LEU A 178 -0.69 -4.89 -27.36
C LEU A 178 -1.25 -5.08 -25.95
N LEU A 179 -2.03 -6.14 -25.74
CA LEU A 179 -2.56 -6.52 -24.43
C LEU A 179 -1.43 -6.76 -23.43
N GLY A 180 -0.34 -7.39 -23.85
CA GLY A 180 0.83 -7.61 -23.00
C GLY A 180 1.46 -6.31 -22.49
N GLU A 181 1.66 -5.32 -23.36
CA GLU A 181 2.21 -4.03 -22.93
C GLU A 181 1.23 -3.24 -22.05
N LEU A 182 -0.07 -3.27 -22.35
CA LEU A 182 -1.10 -2.65 -21.51
C LEU A 182 -1.14 -3.29 -20.11
N LEU A 183 -1.19 -4.61 -20.06
CA LEU A 183 -1.22 -5.38 -18.82
C LEU A 183 0.04 -5.13 -17.98
N ARG A 184 1.20 -5.10 -18.63
CA ARG A 184 2.49 -4.81 -17.99
C ARG A 184 2.56 -3.38 -17.44
N ARG A 185 2.01 -2.39 -18.16
CA ARG A 185 1.89 -1.01 -17.68
C ARG A 185 0.97 -0.93 -16.45
N ASN A 186 -0.20 -1.56 -16.52
CA ASN A 186 -1.16 -1.59 -15.43
C ASN A 186 -0.55 -2.23 -14.17
N VAL A 187 0.08 -3.39 -14.31
CA VAL A 187 0.74 -4.09 -13.21
C VAL A 187 1.86 -3.25 -12.59
N ARG A 188 2.69 -2.59 -13.42
CA ARG A 188 3.75 -1.70 -12.92
C ARG A 188 3.17 -0.50 -12.17
N ASN A 189 2.10 0.10 -12.70
CA ASN A 189 1.43 1.24 -12.06
C ASN A 189 0.87 0.82 -10.69
N VAL A 190 0.12 -0.29 -10.64
CA VAL A 190 -0.44 -0.84 -9.39
C VAL A 190 0.67 -1.16 -8.39
N GLN A 191 1.78 -1.75 -8.84
CA GLN A 191 2.90 -2.05 -7.94
C GLN A 191 3.55 -0.77 -7.39
N THR A 192 3.68 0.25 -8.23
CA THR A 192 4.25 1.55 -7.85
C THR A 192 3.34 2.25 -6.85
N GLU A 193 2.03 2.29 -7.13
CA GLU A 193 1.03 2.88 -6.24
C GLU A 193 0.97 2.13 -4.90
N ASN A 194 0.98 0.80 -4.91
CA ASN A 194 0.96 -0.01 -3.70
C ASN A 194 2.21 0.24 -2.83
N SER A 195 3.40 0.31 -3.43
CA SER A 195 4.62 0.62 -2.70
C SER A 195 4.63 2.07 -2.15
N ALA A 196 4.09 3.02 -2.92
CA ALA A 196 3.92 4.40 -2.46
C ALA A 196 2.92 4.51 -1.29
N LEU A 197 1.82 3.73 -1.33
CA LEU A 197 0.84 3.65 -0.24
C LEU A 197 1.47 3.06 1.03
N GLN A 198 2.18 1.94 0.93
CA GLN A 198 2.90 1.35 2.06
C GLN A 198 3.95 2.31 2.65
N HIS A 199 4.62 3.09 1.80
CA HIS A 199 5.55 4.10 2.26
C HIS A 199 4.87 5.28 2.97
N ARG A 200 3.72 5.76 2.44
CA ARG A 200 2.92 6.81 3.09
C ARG A 200 2.38 6.35 4.43
N GLU A 201 1.85 5.13 4.51
CA GLU A 201 1.38 4.53 5.76
C GLU A 201 2.50 4.47 6.78
N SER A 202 3.64 3.85 6.45
CA SER A 202 4.78 3.75 7.38
C SER A 202 5.35 5.12 7.79
N THR A 203 5.36 6.10 6.89
CA THR A 203 5.80 7.47 7.20
C THR A 203 4.82 8.16 8.14
N LEU A 204 3.51 8.01 7.92
CA LEU A 204 2.47 8.53 8.79
C LEU A 204 2.58 7.91 10.18
N MET A 205 2.73 6.59 10.27
CA MET A 205 2.92 5.88 11.55
C MET A 205 4.15 6.38 12.30
N ARG A 206 5.25 6.59 11.58
CA ARG A 206 6.49 7.12 12.17
C ARG A 206 6.36 8.58 12.61
N ALA A 207 5.68 9.42 11.83
CA ALA A 207 5.45 10.83 12.15
C ALA A 207 4.55 11.00 13.37
N ILE A 208 3.51 10.18 13.49
CA ILE A 208 2.59 10.21 14.63
C ILE A 208 3.19 9.45 15.83
N ARG A 209 4.29 8.70 15.65
CA ARG A 209 4.90 7.79 16.65
C ARG A 209 3.88 6.79 17.22
N LEU A 210 2.82 6.51 16.47
CA LEU A 210 1.79 5.57 16.85
C LEU A 210 1.88 4.30 16.01
N ASN A 211 1.50 3.15 16.58
CA ASN A 211 1.37 1.84 15.96
C ASN A 211 -0.07 1.68 15.41
N PRO A 212 -0.36 0.80 14.42
CA PRO A 212 -1.69 0.72 13.78
C PRO A 212 -2.81 0.42 14.78
N ALA A 213 -2.50 -0.37 15.81
CA ALA A 213 -3.38 -0.61 16.94
C ALA A 213 -3.78 0.68 17.66
N GLU A 214 -2.83 1.58 17.95
CA GLU A 214 -3.11 2.84 18.64
C GLU A 214 -4.04 3.73 17.80
N VAL A 215 -3.82 3.80 16.48
CA VAL A 215 -4.67 4.59 15.57
C VAL A 215 -6.08 4.01 15.46
N GLU A 216 -6.23 2.68 15.41
CA GLU A 216 -7.54 2.03 15.40
C GLU A 216 -8.29 2.27 16.73
N GLY A 217 -7.59 2.19 17.86
CA GLY A 217 -8.14 2.51 19.18
C GLY A 217 -8.67 3.95 19.24
N TYR A 218 -7.87 4.93 18.79
CA TYR A 218 -8.29 6.33 18.71
C TYR A 218 -9.49 6.54 17.80
N LEU A 219 -9.51 5.93 16.61
CA LEU A 219 -10.62 6.08 15.65
C LEU A 219 -11.93 5.51 16.18
N ARG A 220 -11.87 4.38 16.91
CA ARG A 220 -13.05 3.79 17.55
C ARG A 220 -13.54 4.64 18.72
N MET A 221 -12.64 5.10 19.58
CA MET A 221 -12.99 5.95 20.72
C MET A 221 -13.59 7.29 20.26
N SER A 222 -13.08 7.87 19.18
CA SER A 222 -13.61 9.12 18.59
C SER A 222 -15.00 8.98 17.97
N ARG A 223 -15.45 7.75 17.69
CA ARG A 223 -16.79 7.47 17.16
C ARG A 223 -17.85 7.27 18.25
N THR A 224 -17.44 7.05 19.50
CA THR A 224 -18.36 6.79 20.63
C THR A 224 -18.47 8.05 21.49
N SER A 225 -19.69 8.57 21.66
CA SER A 225 -19.93 9.84 22.36
C SER A 225 -19.68 9.80 23.87
N ASP A 226 -19.65 8.60 24.48
CA ASP A 226 -19.29 8.34 25.88
C ASP A 226 -18.47 7.04 25.94
N PRO A 227 -17.13 7.11 26.09
CA PRO A 227 -16.30 5.91 26.21
C PRO A 227 -16.48 5.24 27.58
N THR A 228 -16.63 3.91 27.60
CA THR A 228 -16.73 3.12 28.85
C THR A 228 -15.33 2.86 29.46
N GLU A 229 -15.24 2.48 30.74
CA GLU A 229 -13.96 2.13 31.38
C GLU A 229 -13.22 1.02 30.61
N GLU A 230 -13.92 0.01 30.09
CA GLU A 230 -13.33 -1.02 29.24
C GLU A 230 -12.76 -0.47 27.93
N ASP A 231 -13.39 0.55 27.33
CA ASP A 231 -12.89 1.20 26.11
C ASP A 231 -11.62 2.01 26.39
N VAL A 232 -11.54 2.63 27.57
CA VAL A 232 -10.37 3.36 28.04
C VAL A 232 -9.22 2.38 28.31
N ASP A 233 -9.46 1.31 29.05
CA ASP A 233 -8.44 0.32 29.39
C ASP A 233 -7.87 -0.35 28.14
N ARG A 234 -8.73 -0.72 27.18
CA ARG A 234 -8.29 -1.26 25.89
C ARG A 234 -7.49 -0.25 25.07
N LEU A 235 -7.87 1.04 25.08
CA LEU A 235 -7.06 2.07 24.43
C LEU A 235 -5.65 2.10 25.05
N PHE A 236 -5.56 2.11 26.38
CA PHE A 236 -4.28 2.10 27.07
C PHE A 236 -3.49 0.82 26.75
N GLU A 237 -4.10 -0.36 26.71
CA GLU A 237 -3.42 -1.61 26.31
C GLU A 237 -2.87 -1.57 24.88
N MET A 238 -3.54 -0.88 23.96
CA MET A 238 -3.07 -0.70 22.60
C MET A 238 -1.90 0.30 22.51
N LEU A 239 -1.79 1.22 23.47
CA LEU A 239 -0.71 2.21 23.55
C LEU A 239 0.62 1.60 24.00
N THR A 240 1.71 2.01 23.36
CA THR A 240 3.06 1.62 23.82
C THR A 240 3.35 2.22 25.19
N PRO A 241 4.21 1.60 26.03
CA PRO A 241 4.53 2.12 27.36
C PRO A 241 5.03 3.57 27.35
N VAL A 242 5.78 3.96 26.30
CA VAL A 242 6.25 5.33 26.11
C VAL A 242 5.11 6.28 25.76
N SER A 243 4.19 5.87 24.88
CA SER A 243 2.98 6.63 24.53
C SER A 243 2.08 6.83 25.75
N GLN A 244 1.85 5.78 26.53
CA GLN A 244 1.08 5.83 27.78
C GLN A 244 1.69 6.86 28.75
N GLN A 245 3.01 6.79 28.98
CA GLN A 245 3.69 7.68 29.91
C GLN A 245 3.65 9.14 29.44
N ASN A 246 3.82 9.37 28.14
CA ASN A 246 3.68 10.71 27.55
C ASN A 246 2.26 11.24 27.69
N LEU A 247 1.24 10.41 27.44
CA LEU A 247 -0.16 10.79 27.59
C LEU A 247 -0.50 11.13 29.04
N ILE A 248 -0.10 10.28 30.00
CA ILE A 248 -0.28 10.54 31.43
C ILE A 248 0.42 11.84 31.85
N ASN A 249 1.64 12.09 31.35
CA ASN A 249 2.36 13.32 31.67
C ASN A 249 1.71 14.56 31.05
N ALA A 250 1.21 14.46 29.81
CA ALA A 250 0.47 15.53 29.16
C ALA A 250 -0.84 15.83 29.90
N VAL A 251 -1.60 14.80 30.29
CA VAL A 251 -2.80 14.93 31.12
C VAL A 251 -2.46 15.54 32.47
N ARG A 252 -1.37 15.13 33.11
CA ARG A 252 -0.92 15.71 34.39
C ARG A 252 -0.54 17.18 34.25
N ILE A 253 0.18 17.57 33.19
CA ILE A 253 0.52 18.96 32.90
C ILE A 253 -0.75 19.77 32.65
N HIS A 254 -1.66 19.24 31.84
CA HIS A 254 -2.94 19.87 31.52
C HIS A 254 -3.81 20.04 32.77
N LEU A 255 -3.93 19.01 33.60
CA LEU A 255 -4.67 19.04 34.85
C LEU A 255 -4.00 20.00 35.86
N LYS A 256 -2.66 20.03 35.92
CA LYS A 256 -1.93 20.98 36.76
C LYS A 256 -2.15 22.42 36.32
N GLN A 257 -2.12 22.71 35.02
CA GLN A 257 -2.42 24.04 34.49
C GLN A 257 -3.89 24.41 34.75
N HIS A 258 -4.81 23.48 34.52
CA HIS A 258 -6.23 23.73 34.76
C HIS A 258 -6.55 23.96 36.24
N LEU A 259 -6.08 23.09 37.14
CA LEU A 259 -6.30 23.21 38.58
C LEU A 259 -5.57 24.41 39.19
N MET A 260 -4.35 24.73 38.74
CA MET A 260 -3.63 25.93 39.22
C MET A 260 -4.31 27.22 38.77
N ASP A 261 -4.81 27.28 37.52
CA ASP A 261 -5.60 28.42 37.05
C ASP A 261 -6.95 28.52 37.78
N ASP A 262 -7.58 27.39 38.12
CA ASP A 262 -8.86 27.36 38.85
C ASP A 262 -8.68 27.86 40.29
N CYS A 263 -7.61 27.46 40.98
CA CYS A 263 -7.28 27.99 42.33
C CYS A 263 -6.99 29.49 42.31
N ASP A 264 -6.31 30.01 41.28
CA ASP A 264 -6.08 31.45 41.13
C ASP A 264 -7.39 32.21 40.82
N LEU A 265 -8.30 31.62 40.02
CA LEU A 265 -9.60 32.23 39.68
C LEU A 265 -10.58 32.22 40.86
N GLU A 266 -10.60 31.15 41.67
CA GLU A 266 -11.38 31.08 42.91
C GLU A 266 -10.94 32.16 43.92
N GLU A 267 -9.63 32.46 43.99
CA GLU A 267 -9.11 33.57 44.81
C GLU A 267 -9.47 34.96 44.26
N ILE A 268 -9.47 35.13 42.92
CA ILE A 268 -9.77 36.42 42.27
C ILE A 268 -11.28 36.73 42.29
N PHE A 269 -12.12 35.69 42.20
CA PHE A 269 -13.58 35.80 42.15
C PHE A 269 -14.25 34.95 43.23
N PRO A 270 -14.06 35.25 44.53
CA PRO A 270 -14.56 34.42 45.64
C PRO A 270 -16.10 34.34 45.70
N CYS A 271 -16.80 35.27 45.04
CA CYS A 271 -18.25 35.31 45.00
C CYS A 271 -18.86 34.34 43.95
N LEU A 272 -18.03 33.69 43.13
CA LEU A 272 -18.47 32.75 42.11
C LEU A 272 -18.42 31.31 42.62
N THR A 273 -19.44 30.53 42.27
CA THR A 273 -19.49 29.09 42.51
C THR A 273 -18.56 28.34 41.55
N LYS A 274 -18.19 27.10 41.86
CA LYS A 274 -17.33 26.26 41.00
C LYS A 274 -17.82 26.16 39.55
N SER A 275 -19.14 26.04 39.36
CA SER A 275 -19.73 26.02 38.01
C SER A 275 -19.62 27.36 37.29
N GLU A 276 -19.68 28.48 38.01
CA GLU A 276 -19.52 29.83 37.44
C GLU A 276 -18.04 30.12 37.13
N ILE A 277 -17.11 29.65 37.95
CA ILE A 277 -15.66 29.73 37.70
C ILE A 277 -15.29 29.02 36.40
N GLN A 278 -15.80 27.80 36.18
CA GLN A 278 -15.56 27.06 34.93
C GLN A 278 -16.06 27.81 33.68
N VAL A 279 -17.25 28.42 33.76
CA VAL A 279 -17.79 29.21 32.65
C VAL A 279 -17.01 30.52 32.47
N ALA A 280 -16.63 31.20 33.56
CA ALA A 280 -15.82 32.41 33.52
C ALA A 280 -14.43 32.16 32.90
N LYS A 281 -13.81 31.01 33.17
CA LYS A 281 -12.56 30.57 32.56
C LYS A 281 -12.66 30.42 31.04
N LEU A 282 -13.69 29.72 30.55
CA LEU A 282 -13.89 29.54 29.12
C LEU A 282 -14.19 30.86 28.40
N ILE A 283 -14.86 31.81 29.09
CA ILE A 283 -15.05 33.18 28.59
C ILE A 283 -13.70 33.91 28.51
N LEU A 284 -12.84 33.80 29.53
CA LEU A 284 -11.49 34.38 29.52
C LEU A 284 -10.65 33.86 28.34
N GLU A 285 -10.73 32.55 28.07
CA GLU A 285 -10.09 31.86 26.93
C GLU A 285 -10.68 32.25 25.56
N GLY A 286 -11.82 32.97 25.53
CA GLY A 286 -12.46 33.44 24.30
C GLY A 286 -13.25 32.38 23.55
N LYS A 287 -13.69 31.33 24.25
CA LYS A 287 -14.52 30.27 23.65
C LYS A 287 -15.92 30.78 23.29
N LYS A 288 -16.44 30.32 22.16
CA LYS A 288 -17.81 30.65 21.72
C LYS A 288 -18.85 29.87 22.51
N ARG A 289 -20.10 30.33 22.52
CA ARG A 289 -21.22 29.66 23.22
C ARG A 289 -21.33 28.17 22.90
N SER A 290 -21.27 27.81 21.62
CA SER A 290 -21.35 26.41 21.17
C SER A 290 -20.18 25.56 21.66
N GLU A 291 -18.98 26.13 21.71
CA GLU A 291 -17.78 25.46 22.21
C GLU A 291 -17.86 25.25 23.72
N MET A 292 -18.34 26.25 24.47
CA MET A 292 -18.53 26.12 25.93
C MET A 292 -19.59 25.08 26.29
N ALA A 293 -20.69 25.03 25.52
CA ALA A 293 -21.74 24.04 25.69
C ALA A 293 -21.20 22.61 25.49
N LEU A 294 -20.38 22.42 24.45
CA LEU A 294 -19.74 21.15 24.15
C LEU A 294 -18.72 20.75 25.23
N LEU A 295 -17.82 21.66 25.62
CA LEU A 295 -16.74 21.39 26.58
C LEU A 295 -17.23 21.10 28.00
N LEU A 296 -18.36 21.67 28.41
CA LEU A 296 -18.93 21.48 29.75
C LEU A 296 -20.07 20.46 29.81
N GLY A 297 -20.45 19.84 28.68
CA GLY A 297 -21.59 18.93 28.62
C GLY A 297 -22.92 19.61 29.00
N LYS A 298 -23.09 20.91 28.70
CA LYS A 298 -24.27 21.71 29.08
C LYS A 298 -25.00 22.25 27.85
N THR A 299 -26.31 22.47 27.96
CA THR A 299 -27.06 23.13 26.88
C THR A 299 -26.66 24.60 26.77
N GLY A 300 -26.73 25.17 25.55
CA GLY A 300 -26.39 26.57 25.33
C GLY A 300 -27.22 27.55 26.18
N ASN A 301 -28.46 27.21 26.50
CA ASN A 301 -29.33 28.04 27.36
C ASN A 301 -28.81 28.07 28.79
N ASN A 302 -28.30 26.94 29.31
CA ASN A 302 -27.71 26.89 30.64
C ASN A 302 -26.42 27.75 30.71
N ILE A 303 -25.63 27.79 29.63
CA ILE A 303 -24.45 28.67 29.54
C ILE A 303 -24.83 30.15 29.63
N ASP A 304 -25.91 30.57 28.96
CA ASP A 304 -26.40 31.96 29.05
C ASP A 304 -26.87 32.34 30.44
N VAL A 305 -27.59 31.42 31.10
CA VAL A 305 -28.09 31.61 32.47
C VAL A 305 -26.91 31.79 33.42
N VAL A 306 -25.91 30.90 33.35
CA VAL A 306 -24.68 31.01 34.16
C VAL A 306 -23.91 32.30 33.84
N ARG A 307 -23.81 32.69 32.56
CA ARG A 307 -23.19 33.97 32.15
C ARG A 307 -23.91 35.17 32.78
N THR A 308 -25.23 35.14 32.85
CA THR A 308 -26.05 36.18 33.48
C THR A 308 -25.82 36.24 34.99
N HIS A 309 -25.75 35.08 35.65
CA HIS A 309 -25.43 35.01 37.07
C HIS A 309 -24.03 35.57 37.39
N ILE A 310 -23.03 35.26 36.56
CA ILE A 310 -21.68 35.82 36.70
C ILE A 310 -21.72 37.35 36.60
N ARG A 311 -22.42 37.91 35.61
CA ARG A 311 -22.54 39.38 35.44
C ARG A 311 -23.17 40.03 36.67
N ASN A 312 -24.27 39.46 37.16
CA ASN A 312 -24.97 39.99 38.32
C ASN A 312 -24.11 39.95 39.59
N LYS A 313 -23.36 38.86 39.80
CA LYS A 313 -22.48 38.69 40.97
C LYS A 313 -21.24 39.58 40.93
N LEU A 314 -20.74 39.89 39.75
CA LEU A 314 -19.56 40.74 39.56
C LEU A 314 -19.92 42.22 39.32
N GLY A 315 -21.20 42.56 39.22
CA GLY A 315 -21.68 43.93 39.01
C GLY A 315 -21.38 44.48 37.61
N VAL A 316 -21.26 43.61 36.60
CA VAL A 316 -20.90 44.01 35.23
C VAL A 316 -22.12 44.59 34.52
N GLN A 317 -22.01 45.84 34.05
CA GLN A 317 -23.10 46.53 33.34
C GLN A 317 -23.46 45.81 32.04
N LYS A 318 -24.70 45.96 31.55
CA LYS A 318 -25.21 45.20 30.40
C LYS A 318 -24.44 45.49 29.10
N GLU A 319 -23.92 46.71 28.99
CA GLU A 319 -23.21 47.25 27.83
C GLU A 319 -21.71 46.89 27.82
N GLU A 320 -21.18 46.42 28.96
CA GLU A 320 -19.78 46.08 29.10
C GLU A 320 -19.47 44.66 28.60
N ASP A 321 -18.34 44.45 27.93
CA ASP A 321 -17.96 43.10 27.53
C ASP A 321 -17.46 42.30 28.74
N LEU A 322 -18.16 41.20 29.08
CA LEU A 322 -17.84 40.39 30.25
C LEU A 322 -16.44 39.78 30.15
N GLN A 323 -15.99 39.40 28.94
CA GLN A 323 -14.65 38.85 28.77
C GLN A 323 -13.58 39.91 29.05
N ARG A 324 -13.78 41.13 28.56
CA ARG A 324 -12.87 42.25 28.83
C ARG A 324 -12.80 42.56 30.33
N PHE A 325 -13.95 42.66 31.00
CA PHE A 325 -14.02 42.90 32.45
C PHE A 325 -13.25 41.82 33.24
N LEU A 326 -13.48 40.54 32.92
CA LEU A 326 -12.77 39.43 33.57
C LEU A 326 -11.26 39.50 33.32
N LYS A 327 -10.81 39.84 32.10
CA LYS A 327 -9.38 39.99 31.77
C LYS A 327 -8.72 41.10 32.56
N GLU A 328 -9.37 42.26 32.67
CA GLU A 328 -8.85 43.41 33.42
C GLU A 328 -8.66 43.05 34.90
N ARG A 329 -9.65 42.39 35.51
CA ARG A 329 -9.57 41.94 36.92
C ARG A 329 -8.48 40.90 37.18
N VAL A 330 -8.31 39.94 36.27
CA VAL A 330 -7.23 38.94 36.38
C VAL A 330 -5.86 39.60 36.24
N MET A 331 -5.72 40.58 35.34
CA MET A 331 -4.47 41.32 35.14
C MET A 331 -4.10 42.19 36.35
N GLU A 332 -5.07 42.88 36.93
CA GLU A 332 -4.88 43.64 38.18
C GLU A 332 -4.42 42.73 39.33
N ALA A 333 -5.07 41.58 39.50
CA ALA A 333 -4.71 40.62 40.54
C ALA A 333 -3.29 40.05 40.34
N LYS A 334 -2.91 39.71 39.11
CA LYS A 334 -1.55 39.24 38.78
C LYS A 334 -0.49 40.33 39.01
N ASN A 335 -0.78 41.58 38.66
CA ASN A 335 0.12 42.71 38.92
C ASN A 335 0.29 43.00 40.41
N ASN A 336 -0.78 42.88 41.20
CA ASN A 336 -0.71 43.01 42.66
C ASN A 336 0.06 41.84 43.32
N LYS A 337 -0.11 40.60 42.85
CA LYS A 337 0.69 39.44 43.32
C LYS A 337 2.19 39.64 43.01
N ARG A 338 2.54 40.15 41.82
CA ARG A 338 3.93 40.48 41.45
C ARG A 338 4.55 41.60 42.30
N ARG A 339 3.82 42.70 42.54
CA ARG A 339 4.29 43.78 43.42
C ARG A 339 4.54 43.32 44.86
N LYS A 340 3.68 42.42 45.38
CA LYS A 340 3.84 41.83 46.72
C LYS A 340 5.04 40.88 46.81
N SER A 341 5.34 40.10 45.77
CA SER A 341 6.51 39.20 45.77
C SER A 341 7.84 39.95 45.61
N GLU A 342 7.86 41.04 44.84
CA GLU A 342 9.02 41.94 44.72
C GLU A 342 9.28 42.74 46.00
N GLY A 343 8.23 43.20 46.68
CA GLY A 343 8.33 43.84 47.99
C GLY A 343 8.88 42.91 49.08
N LYS A 344 8.45 41.64 49.11
CA LYS A 344 8.99 40.61 50.02
C LYS A 344 10.46 40.30 49.75
N LYS A 345 10.90 40.30 48.48
CA LYS A 345 12.32 40.15 48.12
C LYS A 345 13.16 41.32 48.63
N LYS A 346 12.68 42.56 48.53
CA LYS A 346 13.41 43.75 49.04
C LYS A 346 13.53 43.80 50.57
N GLN A 347 12.55 43.28 51.31
CA GLN A 347 12.61 43.21 52.79
C GLN A 347 13.57 42.16 53.34
N MET A 348 13.98 41.16 52.55
CA MET A 348 14.97 40.15 52.96
C MET A 348 16.44 40.56 52.73
N LEU A 349 16.70 41.72 52.10
CA LEU A 349 18.05 42.17 51.75
C LEU A 349 18.83 43.06 52.76
N PRO A 350 18.33 43.54 53.93
CA PRO A 350 19.20 44.30 54.84
C PRO A 350 20.18 43.46 55.65
N SER A 351 20.06 42.11 55.68
CA SER A 351 20.84 41.26 56.59
C SER A 351 22.20 40.79 56.05
N LEU A 352 22.62 41.21 54.86
CA LEU A 352 23.81 40.68 54.18
C LEU A 352 24.90 41.72 53.89
N GLN A 353 24.88 42.86 54.58
CA GLN A 353 25.95 43.88 54.49
C GLN A 353 26.94 43.88 55.67
N ILE A 354 26.93 42.85 56.53
CA ILE A 354 27.96 42.69 57.57
C ILE A 354 28.76 41.43 57.27
N LEU A 355 29.84 41.59 56.50
CA LEU A 355 31.07 40.78 56.44
C LEU A 355 31.74 41.05 55.08
N SER A 356 32.37 42.22 54.97
CA SER A 356 33.47 42.47 54.03
C SER A 356 34.78 42.49 54.80
#